data_AF-A0A3D4TWY5-F1
#
_entry.id   AF-A0A3D4TWY5-F1
#
_cell.length_a   1.000
_cell.length_b   1.000
_cell.length_c   1.000
_cell.angle_alpha   90.00
_cell.angle_beta   90.00
_cell.angle_gamma   90.00
#
_symmetry.space_group_name_H-M   'P 1'
#
loop_
_entity.id
_entity.type
_entity.pdbx_description
1 polymer ?
#
loop_
_entity_poly.entity_id
_entity_poly.type
_entity_poly.pdbx_seq_one_letter_code
_entity_poly.pdbx_strand_id
1 'polypeptide(L)'
;MKSKLFGIILLAVMITGCATYNMAPQTLKKILEKGNPQVGVTQLNVVDKDGKSVVLTPTIHTAVRITKNDDTRQQLYFITLSLKDSVITGSKSVIFNFPIKPIKVSEIKKVELDGR
;
A
#
# COMPACT_ATOMS: atom_id res chain seq x y z
N MET A 1 -27.97 39.26 -4.49
CA MET A 1 -28.11 37.86 -4.01
C MET A 1 -27.36 36.96 -4.98
N LYS A 2 -26.31 36.26 -4.49
CA LYS A 2 -26.15 34.78 -4.47
C LYS A 2 -26.33 34.15 -5.88
N SER A 3 -25.38 33.41 -6.46
CA SER A 3 -24.51 32.41 -5.85
C SER A 3 -23.25 32.16 -6.70
N LYS A 4 -22.17 31.79 -6.02
CA LYS A 4 -20.92 31.29 -6.62
C LYS A 4 -21.14 29.81 -6.93
N LEU A 5 -21.11 29.42 -8.20
CA LEU A 5 -21.17 28.02 -8.60
C LEU A 5 -19.74 27.45 -8.59
N PHE A 6 -19.34 26.90 -7.46
CA PHE A 6 -18.13 26.09 -7.32
C PHE A 6 -18.33 24.73 -8.00
N GLY A 7 -18.00 24.65 -9.28
CA GLY A 7 -17.84 23.37 -9.97
C GLY A 7 -16.46 22.80 -9.68
N ILE A 8 -16.31 22.05 -8.59
CA ILE A 8 -15.10 21.24 -8.36
C ILE A 8 -15.17 20.06 -9.34
N ILE A 9 -14.49 20.20 -10.47
CA ILE A 9 -14.22 19.10 -11.39
C ILE A 9 -13.24 18.17 -10.68
N LEU A 10 -13.75 17.04 -10.18
CA LEU A 10 -12.95 15.95 -9.63
C LEU A 10 -12.16 15.33 -10.79
N LEU A 11 -10.93 15.80 -10.97
CA LEU A 11 -10.02 15.30 -12.01
C LEU A 11 -9.59 13.86 -11.66
N ALA A 12 -10.31 12.88 -12.21
CA ALA A 12 -9.87 11.49 -12.23
C ALA A 12 -8.70 11.36 -13.21
N VAL A 13 -7.48 11.58 -12.72
CA VAL A 13 -6.27 11.35 -13.50
C VAL A 13 -6.08 9.84 -13.63
N MET A 14 -6.42 9.29 -14.79
CA MET A 14 -6.01 7.95 -15.21
C MET A 14 -4.51 8.00 -15.55
N ILE A 15 -3.65 7.87 -14.53
CA ILE A 15 -2.20 7.86 -14.70
C ILE A 15 -1.81 6.48 -15.26
N THR A 16 -1.57 6.39 -16.57
CA THR A 16 -1.02 5.20 -17.27
C THR A 16 0.51 5.05 -17.09
N GLY A 17 1.08 5.68 -16.06
CA GLY A 17 2.45 5.47 -15.62
C GLY A 17 2.45 4.57 -14.38
N CYS A 18 3.47 3.71 -14.23
CA CYS A 18 3.69 2.92 -13.01
C CYS A 18 3.80 3.85 -11.78
N ALA A 19 2.66 4.14 -11.13
CA ALA A 19 2.61 5.07 -10.03
C ALA A 19 3.01 4.35 -8.74
N THR A 20 4.05 4.88 -8.10
CA THR A 20 4.47 4.45 -6.76
C THR A 20 3.86 5.42 -5.74
N TYR A 21 3.21 4.88 -4.72
CA TYR A 21 2.55 5.63 -3.67
C TYR A 21 3.18 5.35 -2.32
N ASN A 22 3.42 6.38 -1.51
CA ASN A 22 3.93 6.25 -0.16
C ASN A 22 2.79 5.95 0.82
N MET A 23 3.08 5.07 1.78
CA MET A 23 2.20 4.77 2.91
C MET A 23 3.01 4.81 4.20
N ALA A 24 2.43 5.34 5.28
CA ALA A 24 3.05 5.27 6.60
C ALA A 24 3.07 3.81 7.10
N PRO A 25 4.19 3.33 7.70
CA PRO A 25 4.26 1.96 8.23
C PRO A 25 3.15 1.61 9.23
N GLN A 26 2.72 2.59 10.04
CA GLN A 26 1.63 2.42 10.99
C GLN A 26 0.27 2.24 10.31
N THR A 27 0.06 2.85 9.14
CA THR A 27 -1.15 2.64 8.34
C THR A 27 -1.19 1.21 7.82
N LEU A 28 -0.08 0.69 7.28
CA LEU A 28 0.01 -0.71 6.87
C LEU A 28 -0.27 -1.65 8.05
N LYS A 29 0.35 -1.41 9.21
CA LYS A 29 0.10 -2.21 10.43
C LYS A 29 -1.38 -2.26 10.79
N LYS A 30 -2.04 -1.10 10.88
CA LYS A 30 -3.48 -1.00 11.20
C LYS A 30 -4.36 -1.76 10.20
N ILE A 31 -4.00 -1.75 8.91
CA ILE A 31 -4.73 -2.50 7.88
C ILE A 31 -4.60 -4.00 8.15
N LEU A 32 -3.38 -4.49 8.41
CA LEU A 32 -3.14 -5.91 8.65
C LEU A 32 -3.69 -6.39 10.01
N GLU A 33 -3.78 -5.52 11.02
CA GLU A 33 -4.44 -5.81 12.30
C GLU A 33 -5.95 -6.03 12.15
N LYS A 34 -6.60 -5.38 11.17
CA LYS A 34 -8.02 -5.58 10.88
C LYS A 34 -8.31 -6.91 10.16
N GLY A 35 -7.28 -7.59 9.66
CA GLY A 35 -7.40 -8.89 9.01
C GLY A 35 -6.62 -8.99 7.71
N ASN A 36 -6.79 -10.11 7.01
CA ASN A 36 -6.12 -10.38 5.75
C ASN A 36 -6.60 -9.38 4.67
N PRO A 37 -5.69 -8.66 3.99
CA PRO A 37 -6.03 -7.73 2.90
C PRO A 37 -6.88 -8.34 1.78
N GLN A 38 -6.86 -9.66 1.60
CA GLN A 38 -7.69 -10.37 0.60
C GLN A 38 -9.20 -10.15 0.77
N VAL A 39 -9.67 -9.88 1.98
CA VAL A 39 -11.11 -10.04 2.30
C VAL A 39 -11.83 -8.70 2.51
N GLY A 40 -11.14 -7.56 2.63
CA GLY A 40 -11.84 -6.34 3.07
C GLY A 40 -11.22 -4.99 2.80
N VAL A 41 -10.09 -4.90 2.09
CA VAL A 41 -9.48 -3.60 1.79
C VAL A 41 -9.83 -3.17 0.38
N THR A 42 -10.87 -2.36 0.25
CA THR A 42 -11.32 -1.84 -1.05
C THR A 42 -10.64 -0.54 -1.44
N GLN A 43 -10.15 0.24 -0.47
CA GLN A 43 -9.53 1.55 -0.70
C GLN A 43 -8.42 1.81 0.30
N LEU A 44 -7.34 2.43 -0.18
CA LEU A 44 -6.17 2.83 0.59
C LEU A 44 -5.94 4.34 0.42
N ASN A 45 -5.92 5.06 1.53
CA ASN A 45 -5.45 6.45 1.52
C ASN A 45 -3.92 6.46 1.51
N VAL A 46 -3.35 6.92 0.41
CA VAL A 46 -1.90 6.94 0.14
C VAL A 46 -1.46 8.34 -0.29
N VAL A 47 -0.15 8.55 -0.35
CA VAL A 47 0.44 9.81 -0.81
C VAL A 47 1.21 9.54 -2.10
N ASP A 48 0.96 10.29 -3.16
CA ASP A 48 1.72 10.14 -4.41
C ASP A 48 3.14 10.74 -4.30
N LYS A 49 3.89 10.71 -5.42
CA LYS A 49 5.25 11.25 -5.49
C LYS A 49 5.33 12.77 -5.24
N ASP A 50 4.24 13.50 -5.44
CA ASP A 50 4.16 14.96 -5.31
C ASP A 50 3.61 15.37 -3.94
N GLY A 51 3.38 14.41 -3.04
CA GLY A 51 2.87 14.68 -1.68
C GLY A 51 1.35 14.79 -1.62
N LYS A 52 0.63 14.53 -2.72
CA LYS A 52 -0.83 14.65 -2.76
C LYS A 52 -1.48 13.37 -2.22
N SER A 53 -2.54 13.56 -1.43
CA SER A 53 -3.37 12.44 -0.98
C SER A 53 -4.19 11.84 -2.12
N VAL A 54 -4.10 10.53 -2.30
CA VAL A 54 -4.78 9.75 -3.35
C VAL A 54 -5.46 8.55 -2.72
N VAL A 55 -6.62 8.16 -3.26
CA VAL A 55 -7.30 6.92 -2.91
C VAL A 55 -6.89 5.86 -3.94
N LEU A 56 -6.20 4.82 -3.50
CA LEU A 56 -5.80 3.67 -4.31
C LEU A 56 -6.75 2.49 -4.03
N THR A 57 -7.32 1.91 -5.08
CA THR A 57 -8.05 0.64 -5.00
C THR A 57 -7.06 -0.50 -5.23
N PRO A 58 -6.65 -1.28 -4.20
CA PRO A 58 -5.70 -2.35 -4.39
C PRO A 58 -6.31 -3.48 -5.25
N THR A 59 -5.52 -3.99 -6.17
CA THR A 59 -5.79 -5.15 -7.02
C THR A 59 -5.02 -6.38 -6.49
N ILE A 60 -5.28 -7.55 -7.07
CA ILE A 60 -4.47 -8.75 -6.80
C ILE A 60 -2.99 -8.57 -7.19
N HIS A 61 -2.69 -7.60 -8.06
CA HIS A 61 -1.34 -7.31 -8.54
C HIS A 61 -0.67 -6.15 -7.81
N THR A 62 -1.39 -5.48 -6.90
CA THR A 62 -0.81 -4.39 -6.10
C THR A 62 0.34 -4.92 -5.27
N ALA A 63 1.53 -4.39 -5.53
CA ALA A 63 2.73 -4.76 -4.82
C ALA A 63 3.02 -3.76 -3.70
N VAL A 64 3.56 -4.25 -2.60
CA VAL A 64 4.08 -3.46 -1.49
C VAL A 64 5.59 -3.61 -1.46
N ARG A 65 6.30 -2.49 -1.53
CA ARG A 65 7.74 -2.43 -1.28
C ARG A 65 7.97 -1.96 0.15
N ILE A 66 8.66 -2.78 0.93
CA ILE A 66 9.05 -2.47 2.30
C ILE A 66 10.57 -2.25 2.29
N THR A 67 10.99 -1.04 2.64
CA THR A 67 12.40 -0.71 2.91
C THR A 67 12.64 -0.77 4.40
N LYS A 68 13.66 -1.53 4.83
CA LYS A 68 14.05 -1.64 6.23
C LYS A 68 15.03 -0.54 6.66
N ASN A 69 15.28 -0.43 7.96
CA ASN A 69 16.24 0.52 8.53
C ASN A 69 17.68 0.30 8.02
N ASP A 70 18.02 -0.93 7.64
CA ASP A 70 19.29 -1.32 7.01
C ASP A 70 19.30 -1.09 5.48
N ASP A 71 18.33 -0.33 4.95
CA ASP A 71 18.12 -0.01 3.54
C ASP A 71 17.87 -1.21 2.60
N THR A 72 17.83 -2.43 3.12
CA THR A 72 17.42 -3.59 2.34
C THR A 72 15.92 -3.50 2.00
N ARG A 73 15.57 -3.97 0.80
CA ARG A 73 14.21 -3.83 0.25
C ARG A 73 13.60 -5.19 -0.06
N GLN A 74 12.32 -5.33 0.21
CA GLN A 74 11.51 -6.48 -0.23
C GLN A 74 10.26 -5.99 -0.92
N GLN A 75 9.91 -6.60 -2.05
CA GLN A 75 8.64 -6.39 -2.74
C GLN A 75 7.78 -7.64 -2.57
N LEU A 76 6.56 -7.45 -2.08
CA LEU A 76 5.57 -8.51 -1.79
C LEU A 76 4.23 -8.12 -2.40
N TYR A 77 3.32 -9.07 -2.62
CA TYR A 77 1.95 -8.74 -3.04
C TYR A 77 1.11 -8.32 -1.84
N PHE A 78 0.37 -7.22 -1.96
CA PHE A 78 -0.46 -6.66 -0.89
C PHE A 78 -1.44 -7.69 -0.33
N ILE A 79 -2.11 -8.42 -1.23
CA ILE A 79 -3.07 -9.47 -0.88
C ILE A 79 -2.44 -10.67 -0.17
N THR A 80 -1.12 -10.81 -0.15
CA THR A 80 -0.47 -11.93 0.53
C THR A 80 0.00 -11.54 1.93
N LEU A 81 -0.09 -10.27 2.30
CA LEU A 81 0.45 -9.78 3.56
C LEU A 81 -0.37 -10.27 4.75
N SER A 82 0.33 -10.70 5.79
CA SER A 82 -0.26 -11.04 7.08
C SER A 82 0.60 -10.50 8.21
N LEU A 83 -0.04 -10.11 9.30
CA LEU A 83 0.62 -9.66 10.52
C LEU A 83 0.35 -10.64 11.66
N LYS A 84 1.41 -11.11 12.30
CA LYS A 84 1.34 -11.93 13.52
C LYS A 84 2.48 -11.52 14.45
N ASP A 85 2.19 -11.27 15.72
CA ASP A 85 3.21 -10.92 16.73
C ASP A 85 4.15 -9.78 16.31
N SER A 86 3.60 -8.73 15.67
CA SER A 86 4.35 -7.60 15.08
C SER A 86 5.33 -7.97 13.95
N VAL A 87 5.18 -9.15 13.37
CA VAL A 87 5.94 -9.64 12.22
C VAL A 87 5.03 -9.69 11.00
N ILE A 88 5.48 -9.05 9.93
CA ILE A 88 4.86 -9.09 8.60
C ILE A 88 5.47 -10.24 7.81
N THR A 89 4.58 -11.07 7.27
CA THR A 89 4.90 -12.09 6.27
C THR A 89 4.08 -11.86 5.01
N GLY A 90 4.44 -12.53 3.92
CA GLY A 90 3.75 -12.43 2.64
C GLY A 90 4.48 -13.22 1.57
N SER A 91 4.14 -12.98 0.30
CA SER A 91 4.76 -13.68 -0.83
C SER A 91 5.15 -12.71 -1.95
N LYS A 92 6.19 -13.10 -2.68
CA LYS A 92 6.61 -12.49 -3.95
C LYS A 92 5.79 -12.98 -5.15
N SER A 93 4.84 -13.88 -4.93
CA SER A 93 3.92 -14.43 -5.94
C SER A 93 2.50 -14.48 -5.40
N VAL A 94 1.53 -14.17 -6.26
CA VAL A 94 0.09 -14.29 -5.95
C VAL A 94 -0.36 -15.76 -5.92
N ILE A 95 0.28 -16.60 -6.72
CA ILE A 95 -0.16 -17.99 -6.99
C ILE A 95 0.67 -19.04 -6.26
N PHE A 96 1.85 -18.67 -5.73
CA PHE A 96 2.73 -19.59 -4.99
C PHE A 96 3.24 -18.93 -3.72
N ASN A 97 3.28 -19.69 -2.63
CA ASN A 97 3.78 -19.22 -1.35
C ASN A 97 5.29 -19.41 -1.30
N PHE A 98 6.05 -18.41 -1.75
CA PHE A 98 7.50 -18.44 -1.63
C PHE A 98 7.90 -18.08 -0.20
N PRO A 99 8.78 -18.85 0.46
CA PRO A 99 9.29 -18.48 1.77
C PRO A 99 10.01 -17.14 1.67
N ILE A 100 9.51 -16.14 2.40
CA ILE A 100 10.18 -14.84 2.53
C ILE A 100 10.81 -14.73 3.91
N LYS A 101 11.82 -13.87 4.03
CA LYS A 101 12.34 -13.47 5.33
C LYS A 101 11.29 -12.60 6.03
N PRO A 102 10.76 -13.01 7.19
CA PRO A 102 9.78 -12.21 7.93
C PRO A 102 10.33 -10.83 8.29
N ILE A 103 9.46 -9.82 8.36
CA ILE A 103 9.85 -8.42 8.58
C ILE A 103 9.21 -7.92 9.87
N LYS A 104 10.00 -7.51 10.86
CA LYS A 104 9.43 -6.86 12.06
C LYS A 104 8.96 -5.46 11.73
N VAL A 105 7.79 -5.06 12.22
CA VAL A 105 7.24 -3.71 11.98
C VAL A 105 8.21 -2.61 12.46
N SER A 106 8.92 -2.84 13.56
CA SER A 106 9.93 -1.93 14.10
C SER A 106 11.15 -1.71 13.20
N GLU A 107 11.38 -2.59 12.23
CA GLU A 107 12.49 -2.50 11.28
C GLU A 107 12.11 -1.72 10.02
N ILE A 108 10.85 -1.30 9.87
CA ILE A 108 10.35 -0.66 8.64
C ILE A 108 10.68 0.83 8.64
N LYS A 109 11.50 1.22 7.66
CA LYS A 109 11.85 2.62 7.36
C LYS A 109 10.81 3.27 6.43
N LYS A 110 10.36 2.55 5.41
CA LYS A 110 9.46 3.08 4.37
C LYS A 110 8.56 1.98 3.78
N VAL A 111 7.32 2.33 3.47
CA VAL A 111 6.37 1.49 2.72
C VAL A 111 5.93 2.23 1.47
N GLU A 112 5.99 1.54 0.33
CA GLU A 112 5.51 2.03 -0.96
C GLU A 112 4.55 1.01 -1.59
N LEU A 113 3.54 1.48 -2.31
CA LEU A 113 2.62 0.66 -3.10
C LEU A 113 2.83 0.91 -4.59
N ASP A 114 2.81 -0.16 -5.37
CA ASP A 114 2.86 -0.13 -6.84
C ASP A 114 1.56 -0.73 -7.36
N GLY A 115 0.70 0.12 -7.92
CA GLY A 115 -0.68 -0.20 -8.30
C GLY A 115 -0.85 -0.78 -9.70
N ARG A 116 0.10 -1.60 -10.17
CA ARG A 116 0.03 -2.25 -11.49
C ARG A 116 -1.17 -3.17 -11.64
#